data_AF-A0A974PCB6-F1
#
_entry.id   AF-A0A974PCB6-F1
#
_cell.length_a   1.000
_cell.length_b   1.000
_cell.length_c   1.000
_cell.angle_alpha   90.00
_cell.angle_beta   90.00
_cell.angle_gamma   90.00
#
_symmetry.space_group_name_H-M   'P 1'
#
loop_
_entity.id
_entity.type
_entity.pdbx_description
1 polymer ?
#
loop_
_entity_poly.entity_id
_entity_poly.type
_entity_poly.pdbx_seq_one_letter_code
_entity_poly.pdbx_strand_id
1 'polypeptide(L)' 'MHDSIRLLGNLIEASPQEQIILQSLIEEYGFRTFWDRLEEEELSGDLKSKLQAVKKILNALELGPSPERSEFDGPRLP' A
#
# COMPACT_ATOMS: atom_id res chain seq x y z
N MET A 1 -8.14 2.40 -12.43
CA MET A 1 -6.77 2.85 -12.09
C MET A 1 -6.79 4.30 -11.57
N HIS A 2 -7.44 5.24 -12.27
CA HIS A 2 -7.62 6.61 -11.77
C HIS A 2 -8.28 6.71 -10.39
N ASP A 3 -9.29 5.87 -10.09
CA ASP A 3 -9.92 5.85 -8.75
C ASP A 3 -8.93 5.48 -7.63
N SER A 4 -8.04 4.51 -7.89
CA SER A 4 -7.04 4.07 -6.92
C SER A 4 -6.01 5.16 -6.62
N ILE A 5 -5.60 5.91 -7.64
CA ILE A 5 -4.66 7.04 -7.50
C ILE A 5 -5.34 8.18 -6.73
N ARG A 6 -6.59 8.49 -7.04
CA ARG A 6 -7.36 9.50 -6.32
C ARG A 6 -7.58 9.12 -4.85
N LEU A 7 -7.87 7.86 -4.57
CA LEU A 7 -7.98 7.35 -3.20
C LEU A 7 -6.66 7.43 -2.44
N LEU A 8 -5.55 7.04 -3.07
CA LEU A 8 -4.21 7.19 -2.48
C LEU A 8 -3.88 8.65 -2.21
N GLY A 9 -4.14 9.54 -3.17
CA GLY A 9 -3.93 10.97 -3.04
C GLY A 9 -4.74 11.57 -1.89
N ASN A 10 -6.01 11.18 -1.75
CA ASN A 10 -6.84 11.61 -0.62
C ASN A 10 -6.33 11.05 0.72
N LEU A 11 -5.88 9.80 0.75
CA LEU A 11 -5.39 9.14 1.98
C LEU A 11 -4.17 9.83 2.56
N ILE A 12 -3.26 10.29 1.70
CA ILE A 12 -2.02 10.96 2.11
C ILE A 12 -2.14 12.49 2.08
N GLU A 13 -3.33 13.01 1.79
CA GLU A 13 -3.59 14.44 1.62
C GLU A 13 -2.61 15.08 0.61
N ALA A 14 -2.37 14.38 -0.50
CA ALA A 14 -1.51 14.85 -1.58
C ALA A 14 -2.13 16.06 -2.28
N SER A 15 -1.31 17.08 -2.49
CA SER A 15 -1.64 18.22 -3.33
C SER A 15 -1.93 17.78 -4.78
N PRO A 16 -2.61 18.61 -5.58
CA PRO A 16 -2.87 18.29 -6.99
C PRO A 16 -1.61 17.97 -7.80
N GLN A 17 -0.47 18.62 -7.47
CA GLN A 17 0.81 18.39 -8.13
C GLN A 17 1.38 17.02 -7.77
N GLU A 18 1.33 16.65 -6.49
CA GLU A 18 1.77 15.33 -6.02
C GLU A 18 0.89 14.22 -6.59
N GLN A 19 -0.42 14.45 -6.75
CA GLN A 19 -1.32 13.50 -7.40
C GLN A 19 -0.96 13.27 -8.88
N ILE A 20 -0.55 14.31 -9.61
CA ILE A 20 -0.07 14.16 -11.00
C ILE A 20 1.21 13.33 -11.03
N ILE A 21 2.16 13.60 -10.13
CA ILE A 21 3.41 12.82 -10.04
C ILE A 21 3.10 11.34 -9.75
N LEU A 22 2.25 11.07 -8.76
CA LEU A 22 1.84 9.71 -8.41
C LEU A 22 1.14 9.02 -9.57
N GLN A 23 0.27 9.73 -10.29
CA GLN A 23 -0.37 9.21 -11.49
C GLN A 23 0.66 8.80 -12.53
N SER A 24 1.62 9.67 -12.87
CA SER A 24 2.65 9.38 -13.85
C SER A 24 3.50 8.17 -13.46
N LEU A 25 3.95 8.08 -12.20
CA LEU A 25 4.77 6.96 -11.73
C LEU A 25 4.00 5.63 -11.72
N ILE A 26 2.73 5.65 -11.31
CA ILE A 26 1.89 4.45 -11.28
C ILE A 26 1.53 4.00 -12.70
N GLU A 27 1.30 4.93 -13.63
CA GLU A 27 1.06 4.62 -15.03
C GLU A 27 2.31 4.06 -15.73
N GLU A 28 3.50 4.58 -15.41
CA GLU A 28 4.78 4.13 -15.98
C GLU A 28 5.18 2.74 -15.47
N TYR A 29 5.14 2.52 -14.16
CA TYR A 29 5.67 1.29 -13.55
C TYR A 29 4.60 0.21 -13.31
N GLY A 30 3.34 0.63 -13.23
CA GLY A 30 2.27 -0.17 -12.64
C GLY A 30 2.29 -0.14 -11.12
N PHE A 31 1.11 -0.36 -10.52
CA PHE A 31 0.87 -0.14 -9.09
C PHE A 31 1.79 -0.97 -8.17
N ARG A 32 2.08 -2.23 -8.50
CA ARG A 32 2.94 -3.09 -7.66
C ARG A 32 4.40 -2.63 -7.72
N THR A 33 4.92 -2.45 -8.92
CA THR A 33 6.31 -2.02 -9.17
C THR A 33 6.57 -0.63 -8.57
N PHE A 34 5.58 0.26 -8.59
CA PHE A 34 5.67 1.56 -7.91
C PHE A 34 6.05 1.42 -6.43
N TRP A 35 5.41 0.51 -5.69
CA TRP A 35 5.74 0.30 -4.28
C TRP A 35 7.11 -0.31 -4.06
N ASP A 36 7.56 -1.18 -4.96
CA ASP A 36 8.91 -1.75 -4.92
C ASP A 36 9.99 -0.67 -5.14
N ARG A 37 9.74 0.25 -6.07
CA ARG A 37 10.67 1.33 -6.46
C ARG A 37 10.56 2.62 -5.65
N LEU A 38 9.59 2.73 -4.74
CA LEU A 38 9.33 3.95 -3.96
C LEU A 38 10.58 4.54 -3.29
N GLU A 39 11.54 3.70 -2.88
CA GLU A 39 12.78 4.15 -2.25
C GLU A 39 13.78 4.77 -3.22
N GLU A 40 13.71 4.40 -4.51
CA GLU A 40 14.56 4.90 -5.59
C GLU A 40 14.03 6.24 -6.15
N GLU A 41 12.73 6.51 -5.98
CA GLU A 41 12.11 7.73 -6.49
C GLU A 41 12.55 9.01 -5.76
N GLU A 42 12.86 10.04 -6.54
CA GLU A 42 13.23 11.38 -6.08
C GLU A 42 11.98 12.21 -5.76
N LEU A 43 11.29 11.83 -4.69
CA LEU A 43 10.12 12.52 -4.16
C LEU A 43 10.49 13.47 -3.03
N SER A 44 9.61 14.45 -2.76
CA SER A 44 9.75 15.29 -1.57
C SER A 44 9.78 14.42 -0.29
N GLY A 45 10.54 14.84 0.72
CA GLY A 45 10.68 14.06 1.95
C GLY A 45 9.35 13.81 2.67
N ASP A 46 8.43 14.78 2.63
CA ASP A 46 7.09 14.67 3.19
C ASP A 46 6.25 13.62 2.43
N LEU A 47 6.18 13.73 1.10
CA LEU A 47 5.44 12.79 0.26
C LEU A 47 5.98 11.37 0.40
N LYS A 48 7.31 11.21 0.37
CA LYS A 48 7.97 9.91 0.52
C LYS A 48 7.66 9.29 1.88
N SER A 49 7.68 10.08 2.95
CA SER A 49 7.36 9.60 4.31
C SER A 49 5.90 9.13 4.41
N LYS A 50 4.96 9.89 3.83
CA LYS A 50 3.54 9.51 3.79
C LYS A 50 3.32 8.22 3.00
N LEU A 51 3.94 8.09 1.83
CA LEU A 51 3.85 6.89 1.01
C LEU A 51 4.46 5.67 1.71
N GLN A 52 5.58 5.85 2.43
CA GLN A 52 6.17 4.77 3.23
C GLN A 52 5.23 4.30 4.35
N ALA A 53 4.47 5.21 4.98
CA ALA A 53 3.46 4.84 5.96
C ALA A 53 2.36 3.99 5.33
N VAL A 54 1.87 4.37 4.14
CA VAL A 54 0.89 3.57 3.38
C VAL A 54 1.46 2.20 3.00
N LYS A 55 2.69 2.12 2.49
CA LYS A 55 3.36 0.84 2.15
C LYS A 55 3.42 -0.10 3.36
N LYS A 56 3.74 0.41 4.55
CA LYS A 56 3.75 -0.39 5.78
C LYS A 56 2.37 -0.94 6.14
N ILE A 57 1.32 -0.13 5.98
CA ILE A 57 -0.06 -0.56 6.24
C ILE A 57 -0.48 -1.63 5.24
N LEU A 58 -0.23 -1.42 3.94
CA LEU A 58 -0.54 -2.39 2.89
C LEU A 58 0.17 -3.73 3.14
N ASN A 59 1.47 -3.70 3.47
CA ASN A 59 2.21 -4.90 3.82
C ASN A 59 1.63 -5.60 5.05
N ALA A 60 1.23 -4.86 6.09
CA ALA A 60 0.61 -5.45 7.28
C ALA A 60 -0.75 -6.10 6.98
N LEU A 61 -1.51 -5.56 6.01
CA LEU A 61 -2.79 -6.12 5.57
C LEU A 61 -2.61 -7.35 4.67
N GLU A 62 -1.61 -7.35 3.79
CA GLU A 62 -1.22 -8.54 3.00
C GLU A 62 -0.69 -9.67 3.89
N LEU A 63 -0.05 -9.30 5.01
CA LEU A 63 0.40 -10.21 6.07
C LEU A 63 -0.68 -10.51 7.11
N GLY A 64 -1.95 -10.16 6.86
CA GLY A 64 -3.08 -10.56 7.71
C GLY A 64 -3.00 -12.05 8.07
N PRO A 65 -3.48 -12.46 9.26
CA PRO A 65 -3.19 -13.78 9.80
C PRO A 65 -3.48 -14.82 8.73
N SER A 66 -2.45 -15.55 8.30
CA SER A 66 -2.71 -16.83 7.65
C SER A 66 -3.73 -17.53 8.53
N PRO A 67 -4.82 -18.09 7.97
CA PRO A 67 -5.62 -19.02 8.75
C PRO A 67 -4.68 -20.20 9.01
N GLU A 68 -3.85 -20.09 10.05
CA GLU A 68 -3.46 -21.24 10.83
C GLU A 68 -4.79 -21.89 11.12
N ARG A 69 -5.02 -23.02 10.45
CA ARG A 69 -6.12 -23.91 10.73
C ARG A 69 -6.16 -24.00 12.23
N SER A 70 -7.15 -23.36 12.83
CA SER A 70 -7.58 -23.73 14.16
C SER A 70 -8.07 -25.15 13.94
N GLU A 71 -7.16 -26.13 14.08
CA GLU A 71 -7.51 -27.49 14.43
C GLU A 71 -8.23 -27.32 15.75
N PHE A 72 -9.53 -27.07 15.62
CA PHE A 72 -10.48 -27.12 16.71
C PHE A 72 -10.48 -28.60 17.11
N ASP A 73 -9.52 -28.95 17.96
CA ASP A 73 -9.45 -30.21 18.67
C ASP A 73 -10.60 -30.17 19.67
N GLY A 74 -11.81 -30.34 19.12
CA GLY A 74 -13.02 -30.50 19.90
C GLY A 74 -12.80 -31.69 20.81
N PRO A 75 -13.15 -31.59 22.11
CA PRO A 75 -12.90 -32.67 23.03
C PRO A 75 -13.60 -33.93 22.53
N ARG A 76 -12.81 -34.94 22.18
CA ARG A 76 -13.33 -36.28 21.94
C ARG A 76 -13.74 -36.87 23.29
N LEU A 77 -15.06 -37.04 23.39
CA LEU A 77 -15.74 -38.14 24.10
C LEU A 77 -15.78 -38.01 25.63
N PRO A 78 -16.67 -38.76 26.31
CA PRO A 78 -16.78 -40.23 26.25
C PRO A 78 -17.80 -40.80 25.25
#